data_AF-A0A151JCL9-F1
#
_entry.id   AF-A0A151JCL9-F1
#
_cell.length_a   1.000
_cell.length_b   1.000
_cell.length_c   1.000
_cell.angle_alpha   90.00
_cell.angle_beta   90.00
_cell.angle_gamma   90.00
#
_symmetry.space_group_name_H-M   'P 1'
#
loop_
_entity.id
_entity.type
_entity.pdbx_description
1 polymer ?
#
loop_
_entity_poly.entity_id
_entity_poly.type
_entity_poly.pdbx_seq_one_letter_code
_entity_poly.pdbx_strand_id
1 'polypeptide(L)'
;IRALHTATVQNAEAKLKTFSIYRWNPDKPDEKPYMQKYKVDLNAKIDERTSTSCEVYPLPHMYIVKDLVPDLNNFYDQYRSIQPWLQRKDTKETGNQQYLQSVEDRKKLDGLYECILCACCSTSCPSYWWNGDKYLGPAVLMQAYRWIIDSRDTQAKERLEKLKDPFSVYRCHTIMNCTRTCPKGLNPGKAIAEIKKLLANLSQKPQPDLTASGSS
;
A
#
# COMPACT_ATOMS: atom_id res chain seq x y z
N ILE A 1 53.29 36.64 -22.00
CA ILE A 1 53.15 35.20 -22.32
C ILE A 1 52.05 34.65 -21.43
N ARG A 2 50.82 34.49 -21.94
CA ARG A 2 49.69 33.91 -21.19
C ARG A 2 49.80 32.38 -21.30
N ALA A 3 50.08 31.71 -20.19
CA ALA A 3 50.04 30.26 -20.12
C ALA A 3 48.57 29.79 -20.15
N LEU A 4 48.21 29.04 -21.18
CA LEU A 4 46.95 28.31 -21.27
C LEU A 4 46.98 27.17 -20.24
N HIS A 5 46.15 27.26 -19.20
CA HIS A 5 45.83 26.09 -18.38
C HIS A 5 44.90 25.18 -19.18
N THR A 6 45.46 24.13 -19.77
CA THR A 6 44.70 22.97 -20.23
C THR A 6 44.19 22.22 -19.01
N ALA A 7 42.91 22.39 -18.69
CA ALA A 7 42.23 21.52 -17.74
C ALA A 7 42.15 20.12 -18.34
N THR A 8 42.92 19.17 -17.80
CA THR A 8 42.72 17.75 -18.07
C THR A 8 41.37 17.34 -17.51
N VAL A 9 40.39 17.10 -18.39
CA VAL A 9 39.18 16.38 -18.03
C VAL A 9 39.63 14.96 -17.68
N GLN A 10 39.77 14.66 -16.39
CA GLN A 10 39.92 13.29 -15.94
C GLN A 10 38.64 12.55 -16.32
N ASN A 11 38.73 11.65 -17.29
CA ASN A 11 37.67 10.68 -17.57
C ASN A 11 37.46 9.85 -16.30
N ALA A 12 36.40 10.16 -15.55
CA ALA A 12 35.95 9.30 -14.47
C ALA A 12 35.61 7.92 -15.07
N GLU A 13 36.17 6.87 -14.49
CA GLU A 13 35.97 5.49 -14.96
C GLU A 13 34.50 5.11 -14.79
N ALA A 14 33.85 4.65 -15.88
CA ALA A 14 32.42 4.38 -15.91
C ALA A 14 32.04 3.28 -14.89
N LYS A 15 31.13 3.59 -13.95
CA LYS A 15 30.66 2.66 -12.92
C LYS A 15 29.47 1.87 -13.45
N LEU A 16 29.74 0.91 -14.33
CA LEU A 16 28.71 0.11 -14.98
C LEU A 16 28.04 -0.88 -14.01
N LYS A 17 26.74 -0.75 -13.81
CA LYS A 17 25.88 -1.73 -13.12
C LYS A 17 25.03 -2.49 -14.12
N THR A 18 24.92 -3.79 -13.92
CA THR A 18 24.02 -4.64 -14.71
C THR A 18 22.65 -4.76 -14.03
N PHE A 19 21.59 -4.49 -14.78
CA PHE A 19 20.20 -4.77 -14.41
C PHE A 19 19.68 -5.94 -15.23
N SER A 20 19.01 -6.88 -14.58
CA SER A 20 18.30 -7.99 -15.21
C SER A 20 16.81 -7.71 -15.07
N ILE A 21 16.14 -7.36 -16.16
CA ILE A 21 14.76 -6.85 -16.12
C ILE A 21 13.81 -7.86 -16.78
N TYR A 22 12.72 -8.19 -16.10
CA TYR A 22 11.65 -9.01 -16.65
C TYR A 22 11.01 -8.35 -17.87
N ARG A 23 10.90 -9.11 -18.97
CA ARG A 23 10.29 -8.69 -20.23
C ARG A 23 9.18 -9.65 -20.64
N TRP A 24 8.07 -9.09 -21.10
CA TRP A 24 7.00 -9.85 -21.76
C TRP A 24 6.16 -8.91 -22.64
N ASN A 25 5.82 -9.37 -23.86
CA ASN A 25 5.06 -8.58 -24.81
C ASN A 25 3.76 -9.31 -25.24
N PRO A 26 2.57 -8.78 -24.90
CA PRO A 26 1.30 -9.41 -25.27
C PRO A 26 1.05 -9.45 -26.78
N ASP A 27 1.67 -8.54 -27.55
CA ASP A 27 1.55 -8.50 -29.01
C ASP A 27 2.27 -9.68 -29.71
N LYS A 28 3.04 -10.46 -28.93
CA LYS A 28 3.76 -11.65 -29.37
C LYS A 28 3.57 -12.78 -28.36
N PRO A 29 2.36 -13.36 -28.26
CA PRO A 29 1.98 -14.26 -27.17
C PRO A 29 2.79 -15.56 -27.11
N ASP A 30 3.37 -16.00 -28.22
CA ASP A 30 4.22 -17.19 -28.29
C ASP A 30 5.62 -16.98 -27.66
N GLU A 31 6.04 -15.72 -27.48
CA GLU A 31 7.30 -15.38 -26.81
C GLU A 31 7.10 -15.49 -25.29
N LYS A 32 7.72 -16.51 -24.68
CA LYS A 32 7.71 -16.69 -23.22
C LYS A 32 8.43 -15.53 -22.52
N PRO A 33 8.00 -15.16 -21.29
CA PRO A 33 8.71 -14.17 -20.49
C PRO A 33 10.19 -14.53 -20.30
N TYR A 34 11.06 -13.51 -20.32
CA TYR A 34 12.50 -13.68 -20.17
C TYR A 34 13.13 -12.50 -19.42
N MET A 35 14.40 -12.65 -19.05
CA MET A 35 15.18 -11.61 -18.39
C MET A 35 16.14 -10.95 -19.38
N GLN A 36 16.01 -9.64 -19.59
CA GLN A 36 16.92 -8.87 -20.44
C GLN A 36 17.94 -8.11 -19.59
N LYS A 37 19.22 -8.19 -19.97
CA LYS A 37 20.31 -7.51 -19.27
C LYS A 37 20.61 -6.14 -19.88
N TYR A 38 20.73 -5.13 -19.02
CA TYR A 38 21.12 -3.76 -19.38
C TYR A 38 22.32 -3.34 -18.53
N LYS A 39 23.31 -2.70 -19.14
CA LYS A 39 24.41 -2.06 -18.42
C LYS A 39 24.16 -0.56 -18.36
N VAL A 40 24.17 0.01 -17.16
CA VAL A 40 23.91 1.43 -16.92
C VAL A 40 25.10 2.01 -16.17
N ASP A 41 25.61 3.14 -16.63
CA ASP A 41 26.66 3.89 -15.94
C ASP A 41 26.07 4.65 -14.75
N LEU A 42 26.48 4.29 -13.54
CA LEU A 42 25.91 4.80 -12.30
C LEU A 42 26.68 6.04 -11.81
N ASN A 43 26.04 7.21 -11.93
CA ASN A 43 26.50 8.43 -11.26
C ASN A 43 25.76 8.75 -9.94
N ALA A 44 24.82 7.90 -9.47
CA ALA A 44 24.08 8.13 -8.22
C ALA A 44 23.38 6.88 -7.61
N LYS A 45 23.21 6.91 -6.27
CA LYS A 45 22.30 6.22 -5.30
C LYS A 45 21.69 4.83 -5.60
N ILE A 46 22.21 4.07 -6.54
CA ILE A 46 21.87 2.66 -6.74
C ILE A 46 22.84 1.80 -5.92
N ASP A 47 22.49 0.53 -5.61
CA ASP A 47 23.43 -0.42 -4.99
C ASP A 47 24.75 -0.44 -5.79
N GLU A 48 25.77 0.21 -5.24
CA GLU A 48 27.06 0.45 -5.89
C GLU A 48 27.87 -0.84 -6.06
N ARG A 49 27.41 -1.97 -5.50
CA ARG A 49 28.03 -3.28 -5.73
C ARG A 49 27.81 -3.69 -7.19
N THR A 50 28.75 -3.36 -8.06
CA THR A 50 28.74 -3.72 -9.49
C THR A 50 28.97 -5.22 -9.73
N SER A 51 29.44 -5.96 -8.71
CA SER A 51 29.72 -7.40 -8.79
C SER A 51 28.48 -8.28 -8.97
N THR A 52 27.29 -7.78 -8.67
CA THR A 52 26.03 -8.51 -8.80
C THR A 52 25.04 -7.78 -9.70
N SER A 53 24.25 -8.52 -10.48
CA SER A 53 23.14 -7.93 -11.23
C SER A 53 21.98 -7.59 -10.29
N CYS A 54 21.35 -6.43 -10.51
CA CYS A 54 20.10 -6.08 -9.84
C CYS A 54 18.93 -6.64 -10.65
N GLU A 55 18.13 -7.52 -10.06
CA GLU A 55 16.96 -8.10 -10.73
C GLU A 55 15.72 -7.24 -10.48
N VAL A 56 14.96 -6.97 -11.55
CA VAL A 56 13.76 -6.15 -11.51
C VAL A 56 12.60 -6.94 -12.11
N TYR A 57 11.58 -7.19 -11.29
CA TYR A 57 10.37 -7.91 -11.65
C TYR A 57 9.13 -7.04 -11.43
N PRO A 58 7.99 -7.38 -12.04
CA PRO A 58 6.69 -6.83 -11.66
C PRO A 58 6.34 -7.18 -10.21
N LEU A 59 5.23 -6.62 -9.71
CA LEU A 59 4.69 -7.02 -8.42
C LEU A 59 4.37 -8.54 -8.42
N PRO A 60 4.78 -9.30 -7.37
CA PRO A 60 4.63 -10.76 -7.38
C PRO A 60 3.18 -11.24 -7.46
N HIS A 61 2.98 -12.37 -8.14
CA HIS A 61 1.69 -13.09 -8.26
C HIS A 61 0.56 -12.22 -8.83
N MET A 62 0.88 -11.38 -9.82
CA MET A 62 -0.08 -10.59 -10.57
C MET A 62 -0.11 -11.03 -12.03
N TYR A 63 -1.24 -10.85 -12.71
CA TYR A 63 -1.28 -10.93 -14.16
C TYR A 63 -0.49 -9.77 -14.75
N ILE A 64 0.35 -10.05 -15.73
CA ILE A 64 1.20 -9.04 -16.36
C ILE A 64 0.51 -8.55 -17.63
N VAL A 65 0.33 -7.23 -17.74
CA VAL A 65 -0.20 -6.59 -18.95
C VAL A 65 0.91 -6.46 -19.99
N LYS A 66 2.06 -5.94 -19.60
CA LYS A 66 3.27 -5.81 -20.44
C LYS A 66 4.48 -5.49 -19.57
N ASP A 67 5.62 -6.14 -19.82
CA ASP A 67 6.87 -5.90 -19.09
C ASP A 67 6.66 -5.83 -17.57
N LEU A 68 6.90 -4.67 -16.94
CA LEU A 68 6.80 -4.45 -15.49
C LEU A 68 5.42 -3.97 -15.02
N VAL A 69 4.41 -3.96 -15.90
CA VAL A 69 3.07 -3.42 -15.63
C VAL A 69 2.12 -4.56 -15.24
N PRO A 70 1.78 -4.72 -13.95
CA PRO A 70 0.77 -5.67 -13.51
C PRO A 70 -0.65 -5.10 -13.72
N ASP A 71 -1.63 -6.00 -13.87
CA ASP A 71 -3.05 -5.65 -13.74
C ASP A 71 -3.41 -5.49 -12.26
N LEU A 72 -3.92 -4.31 -11.87
CA LEU A 72 -4.32 -3.97 -10.50
C LEU A 72 -5.85 -3.83 -10.32
N ASN A 73 -6.66 -4.23 -11.30
CA ASN A 73 -8.12 -4.06 -11.27
C ASN A 73 -8.75 -4.71 -10.03
N ASN A 74 -8.41 -5.98 -9.74
CA ASN A 74 -8.89 -6.67 -8.53
C ASN A 74 -8.51 -5.94 -7.23
N PHE A 75 -7.30 -5.40 -7.16
CA PHE A 75 -6.84 -4.63 -6.00
C PHE A 75 -7.70 -3.36 -5.79
N TYR A 76 -8.03 -2.65 -6.87
CA TYR A 76 -8.90 -1.48 -6.80
C TYR A 76 -10.37 -1.84 -6.54
N ASP A 77 -10.86 -2.97 -7.03
CA ASP A 77 -12.20 -3.48 -6.72
C ASP A 77 -12.35 -3.79 -5.24
N GLN A 78 -11.36 -4.43 -4.64
CA GLN A 78 -11.32 -4.66 -3.20
C GLN A 78 -11.23 -3.36 -2.41
N TYR A 79 -10.49 -2.35 -2.89
CA TYR A 79 -10.48 -1.03 -2.25
C TYR A 79 -11.85 -0.33 -2.34
N ARG A 80 -12.55 -0.46 -3.47
CA ARG A 80 -13.91 0.09 -3.62
C ARG A 80 -14.91 -0.61 -2.70
N SER A 81 -14.79 -1.92 -2.50
CA SER A 81 -15.75 -2.71 -1.71
C SER A 81 -15.82 -2.31 -0.23
N ILE A 82 -14.74 -1.79 0.34
CA ILE A 82 -14.71 -1.29 1.73
C ILE A 82 -15.34 0.09 1.91
N GLN A 83 -15.81 0.71 0.82
CA GLN A 83 -16.45 2.02 0.78
C GLN A 83 -15.60 3.12 1.45
N PRO A 84 -14.46 3.52 0.85
CA PRO A 84 -13.44 4.32 1.49
C PRO A 84 -13.77 5.83 1.48
N TRP A 85 -14.94 6.20 1.98
CA TRP A 85 -15.39 7.58 2.18
C TRP A 85 -16.08 7.71 3.54
N LEU A 86 -16.23 8.94 4.02
CA LEU A 86 -16.88 9.23 5.30
C LEU A 86 -18.37 8.90 5.22
N GLN A 87 -18.86 8.09 6.15
CA GLN A 87 -20.28 7.76 6.24
C GLN A 87 -20.84 8.17 7.60
N ARG A 88 -21.95 8.92 7.57
CA ARG A 88 -22.65 9.39 8.76
C ARG A 88 -24.14 9.10 8.67
N LYS A 89 -24.77 8.84 9.82
CA LYS A 89 -26.22 8.65 9.96
C LYS A 89 -26.96 9.96 10.27
N ASP A 90 -26.26 11.06 10.56
CA ASP A 90 -26.90 12.32 10.89
C ASP A 90 -27.50 12.99 9.64
N THR A 91 -28.68 13.58 9.82
CA THR A 91 -29.49 14.18 8.75
C THR A 91 -29.13 15.63 8.45
N LYS A 92 -28.04 16.16 9.05
CA LYS A 92 -27.60 17.54 8.79
C LYS A 92 -27.03 17.63 7.38
N GLU A 93 -27.44 18.65 6.64
CA GLU A 93 -26.91 18.95 5.31
C GLU A 93 -25.37 19.01 5.35
N THR A 94 -24.74 18.28 4.43
CA THR A 94 -23.29 18.26 4.27
C THR A 94 -22.80 19.61 3.76
N GLY A 95 -21.67 20.08 4.29
CA GLY A 95 -21.02 21.32 3.81
C GLY A 95 -21.37 22.59 4.57
N ASN A 96 -22.40 22.58 5.43
CA ASN A 96 -22.78 23.78 6.20
C ASN A 96 -21.78 24.12 7.32
N GLN A 97 -21.14 23.13 7.93
CA GLN A 97 -20.17 23.31 9.01
C GLN A 97 -19.10 22.21 9.02
N GLN A 98 -17.97 22.47 9.68
CA GLN A 98 -16.92 21.48 9.91
C GLN A 98 -17.37 20.43 10.93
N TYR A 99 -17.06 19.16 10.70
CA TYR A 99 -17.21 18.13 11.73
C TYR A 99 -16.13 18.26 12.80
N LEU A 100 -16.54 18.30 14.06
CA LEU A 100 -15.62 18.35 15.19
C LEU A 100 -14.83 17.03 15.30
N GLN A 101 -13.55 17.14 15.59
CA GLN A 101 -12.64 16.03 15.85
C GLN A 101 -11.53 16.54 16.78
N SER A 102 -11.30 15.87 17.92
CA SER A 102 -10.20 16.24 18.82
C SER A 102 -8.86 15.98 18.15
N VAL A 103 -7.79 16.63 18.65
CA VAL A 103 -6.42 16.32 18.22
C VAL A 103 -6.08 14.86 18.49
N GLU A 104 -6.53 14.31 19.62
CA GLU A 104 -6.29 12.91 19.99
C GLU A 104 -7.02 11.93 19.07
N ASP A 105 -8.27 12.21 18.69
CA ASP A 105 -9.00 11.41 17.70
C ASP A 105 -8.34 11.47 16.32
N ARG A 106 -7.91 12.65 15.87
CA ARG A 106 -7.23 12.82 14.59
C ARG A 106 -5.90 12.06 14.57
N LYS A 107 -5.15 12.09 15.67
CA LYS A 107 -3.85 11.42 15.81
C LYS A 107 -3.95 9.90 15.63
N LYS A 108 -5.09 9.29 15.96
CA LYS A 108 -5.35 7.85 15.70
C LYS A 108 -5.26 7.49 14.21
N LEU A 109 -5.40 8.46 13.30
CA LEU A 109 -5.29 8.24 11.86
C LEU A 109 -3.86 8.25 11.34
N ASP A 110 -2.89 8.77 12.10
CA ASP A 110 -1.48 8.79 11.71
C ASP A 110 -0.94 7.36 11.58
N GLY A 111 -0.20 7.12 10.50
CA GLY A 111 0.25 5.78 10.11
C GLY A 111 -0.79 4.97 9.31
N LEU A 112 -1.95 5.56 8.99
CA LEU A 112 -2.99 4.93 8.18
C LEU A 112 -3.32 5.73 6.90
N TYR A 113 -3.55 7.04 7.01
CA TYR A 113 -3.98 7.87 5.86
C TYR A 113 -2.86 8.13 4.85
N GLU A 114 -1.59 7.93 5.23
CA GLU A 114 -0.39 8.16 4.43
C GLU A 114 -0.14 7.03 3.41
N CYS A 115 -1.01 6.00 3.40
CA CYS A 115 -0.98 4.93 2.42
C CYS A 115 -1.17 5.49 1.01
N ILE A 116 -0.25 5.16 0.11
CA ILE A 116 -0.27 5.61 -1.28
C ILE A 116 -0.88 4.59 -2.26
N LEU A 117 -1.53 3.54 -1.74
CA LEU A 117 -2.16 2.48 -2.53
C LEU A 117 -1.24 1.83 -3.58
N CYS A 118 0.06 1.69 -3.29
CA CYS A 118 1.05 1.12 -4.21
C CYS A 118 1.01 -0.42 -4.35
N ALA A 119 0.12 -1.10 -3.62
CA ALA A 119 -0.03 -2.56 -3.56
C ALA A 119 1.18 -3.39 -3.07
N CYS A 120 2.38 -2.81 -2.84
CA CYS A 120 3.58 -3.55 -2.42
C CYS A 120 3.35 -4.47 -1.21
N CYS A 121 2.60 -3.99 -0.21
CA CYS A 121 2.31 -4.79 0.97
C CYS A 121 1.42 -5.99 0.65
N SER A 122 0.41 -5.84 -0.21
CA SER A 122 -0.48 -6.94 -0.62
C SER A 122 0.24 -7.95 -1.50
N THR A 123 0.99 -7.50 -2.49
CA THR A 123 1.73 -8.37 -3.41
C THR A 123 2.99 -8.98 -2.80
N SER A 124 3.34 -8.62 -1.56
CA SER A 124 4.36 -9.33 -0.76
C SER A 124 3.78 -10.40 0.18
N CYS A 125 2.45 -10.47 0.30
CA CYS A 125 1.77 -11.30 1.29
C CYS A 125 1.39 -12.65 0.68
N PRO A 126 1.95 -13.78 1.17
CA PRO A 126 1.63 -15.11 0.64
C PRO A 126 0.14 -15.45 0.72
N SER A 127 -0.58 -15.04 1.77
CA SER A 127 -2.03 -15.24 1.85
C SER A 127 -2.79 -14.58 0.71
N TYR A 128 -2.29 -13.44 0.21
CA TYR A 128 -2.87 -12.71 -0.93
C TYR A 128 -2.51 -13.35 -2.26
N TRP A 129 -1.33 -13.98 -2.38
CA TRP A 129 -1.01 -14.78 -3.55
C TRP A 129 -2.01 -15.93 -3.71
N TRP A 130 -2.26 -16.66 -2.62
CA TRP A 130 -3.11 -17.85 -2.68
C TRP A 130 -4.62 -17.58 -2.71
N ASN A 131 -5.07 -16.46 -2.15
CA ASN A 131 -6.50 -16.18 -1.96
C ASN A 131 -6.85 -14.72 -2.32
N GLY A 132 -6.14 -14.10 -3.26
CA GLY A 132 -6.32 -12.68 -3.61
C GLY A 132 -7.69 -12.34 -4.20
N ASP A 133 -8.47 -13.35 -4.60
CA ASP A 133 -9.87 -13.25 -5.03
C ASP A 133 -10.84 -12.95 -3.86
N LYS A 134 -10.52 -13.41 -2.64
CA LYS A 134 -11.41 -13.30 -1.46
C LYS A 134 -10.79 -12.58 -0.27
N TYR A 135 -9.49 -12.77 -0.03
CA TYR A 135 -8.76 -12.07 1.00
C TYR A 135 -8.43 -10.65 0.52
N LEU A 136 -8.92 -9.64 1.25
CA LEU A 136 -8.80 -8.23 0.84
C LEU A 136 -7.36 -7.71 0.83
N GLY A 137 -6.47 -8.35 1.59
CA GLY A 137 -5.06 -7.97 1.65
C GLY A 137 -4.76 -6.80 2.59
N PRO A 138 -3.47 -6.64 2.98
CA PRO A 138 -3.02 -5.67 3.98
C PRO A 138 -3.29 -4.21 3.63
N ALA A 139 -3.18 -3.80 2.36
CA ALA A 139 -3.42 -2.40 1.99
C ALA A 139 -4.90 -2.01 2.19
N VAL A 140 -5.81 -2.83 1.68
CA VAL A 140 -7.25 -2.62 1.78
C VAL A 140 -7.71 -2.71 3.22
N LEU A 141 -7.25 -3.71 3.98
CA LEU A 141 -7.62 -3.86 5.39
C LEU A 141 -7.11 -2.71 6.27
N MET A 142 -5.91 -2.16 6.01
CA MET A 142 -5.45 -0.96 6.71
C MET A 142 -6.33 0.26 6.41
N GLN A 143 -6.80 0.39 5.17
CA GLN A 143 -7.76 1.43 4.79
C GLN A 143 -9.16 1.19 5.38
N ALA A 144 -9.62 -0.06 5.49
CA ALA A 144 -10.85 -0.38 6.20
C ALA A 144 -10.73 0.05 7.68
N TYR A 145 -9.61 -0.27 8.33
CA TYR A 145 -9.34 0.16 9.71
C TYR A 145 -9.34 1.68 9.84
N ARG A 146 -8.69 2.40 8.91
CA ARG A 146 -8.68 3.87 8.86
C ARG A 146 -10.07 4.49 8.88
N TRP A 147 -11.07 3.85 8.27
CA TRP A 147 -12.46 4.32 8.30
C TRP A 147 -13.22 3.83 9.53
N ILE A 148 -12.96 2.60 9.98
CA ILE A 148 -13.55 2.05 11.20
C ILE A 148 -13.24 2.96 12.41
N ILE A 149 -12.00 3.43 12.56
CA ILE A 149 -11.58 4.20 13.74
C ILE A 149 -11.67 5.73 13.60
N ASP A 150 -12.02 6.27 12.41
CA ASP A 150 -12.24 7.72 12.28
C ASP A 150 -13.46 8.12 13.12
N SER A 151 -13.25 8.99 14.12
CA SER A 151 -14.32 9.38 15.06
C SER A 151 -15.51 10.07 14.39
N ARG A 152 -15.31 10.60 13.18
CA ARG A 152 -16.38 11.24 12.40
C ARG A 152 -17.27 10.24 11.66
N ASP A 153 -16.82 8.99 11.46
CA ASP A 153 -17.56 7.94 10.76
C ASP A 153 -18.47 7.17 11.74
N THR A 154 -19.76 7.07 11.42
CA THR A 154 -20.76 6.45 12.31
C THR A 154 -21.13 5.03 11.88
N GLN A 155 -20.42 4.44 10.91
CA GLN A 155 -20.76 3.15 10.28
C GLN A 155 -19.78 2.04 10.68
N ALA A 156 -19.09 2.18 11.81
CA ALA A 156 -18.06 1.24 12.25
C ALA A 156 -18.59 -0.19 12.38
N LYS A 157 -19.83 -0.36 12.88
CA LYS A 157 -20.48 -1.66 13.01
C LYS A 157 -20.71 -2.28 11.64
N GLU A 158 -21.34 -1.55 10.72
CA GLU A 158 -21.64 -1.98 9.35
C GLU A 158 -20.36 -2.33 8.58
N ARG A 159 -19.27 -1.56 8.78
CA ARG A 159 -17.96 -1.86 8.20
C ARG A 159 -17.36 -3.16 8.75
N LEU A 160 -17.49 -3.42 10.05
CA LEU A 160 -17.02 -4.66 10.66
C LEU A 160 -17.85 -5.87 10.24
N GLU A 161 -19.18 -5.74 10.13
CA GLU A 161 -20.05 -6.84 9.66
C GLU A 161 -19.66 -7.33 8.26
N LYS A 162 -19.28 -6.42 7.34
CA LYS A 162 -18.81 -6.78 6.00
C LYS A 162 -17.53 -7.62 5.98
N LEU A 163 -16.80 -7.68 7.09
CA LEU A 163 -15.55 -8.43 7.23
C LEU A 163 -15.76 -9.78 7.95
N LYS A 164 -16.98 -10.12 8.36
CA LYS A 164 -17.33 -11.35 9.07
C LYS A 164 -17.59 -12.52 8.12
N ASP A 165 -16.56 -12.91 7.40
CA ASP A 165 -16.55 -14.13 6.59
C ASP A 165 -15.19 -14.84 6.73
N PRO A 166 -15.05 -16.12 6.36
CA PRO A 166 -13.82 -16.88 6.56
C PRO A 166 -12.56 -16.34 5.85
N PHE A 167 -12.72 -15.41 4.89
CA PHE A 167 -11.65 -14.98 3.99
C PHE A 167 -11.21 -13.54 4.20
N SER A 168 -12.13 -12.56 4.14
CA SER A 168 -11.81 -11.12 3.98
C SER A 168 -10.69 -10.62 4.90
N VAL A 169 -10.75 -11.02 6.18
CA VAL A 169 -9.72 -10.69 7.19
C VAL A 169 -8.94 -11.93 7.65
N TYR A 170 -9.61 -13.08 7.80
CA TYR A 170 -9.06 -14.23 8.54
C TYR A 170 -8.02 -15.06 7.78
N ARG A 171 -7.73 -14.76 6.51
CA ARG A 171 -6.53 -15.30 5.83
C ARG A 171 -5.24 -14.60 6.23
N CYS A 172 -5.30 -13.52 7.01
CA CYS A 172 -4.09 -12.95 7.60
C CYS A 172 -3.55 -13.88 8.70
N HIS A 173 -2.40 -14.51 8.44
CA HIS A 173 -1.69 -15.38 9.39
C HIS A 173 -0.43 -14.71 9.98
N THR A 174 -0.43 -13.37 10.06
CA THR A 174 0.63 -12.59 10.74
C THR A 174 2.05 -12.88 10.19
N ILE A 175 2.16 -13.02 8.86
CA ILE A 175 3.43 -13.26 8.16
C ILE A 175 4.36 -12.03 8.18
N MET A 176 3.80 -10.82 8.33
CA MET A 176 4.52 -9.54 8.50
C MET A 176 5.36 -9.04 7.32
N ASN A 177 5.40 -9.73 6.17
CA ASN A 177 6.00 -9.17 4.94
C ASN A 177 5.44 -7.80 4.57
N CYS A 178 4.14 -7.60 4.79
CA CYS A 178 3.43 -6.36 4.48
C CYS A 178 4.01 -5.13 5.17
N THR A 179 4.33 -5.23 6.46
CA THR A 179 4.95 -4.15 7.24
C THR A 179 6.42 -4.00 6.85
N ARG A 180 7.15 -5.11 6.65
CA ARG A 180 8.57 -5.08 6.26
C ARG A 180 8.80 -4.38 4.93
N THR A 181 7.92 -4.57 3.96
CA THR A 181 8.10 -4.07 2.60
C THR A 181 7.50 -2.69 2.36
N CYS A 182 6.74 -2.13 3.30
CA CYS A 182 6.00 -0.89 3.07
C CYS A 182 6.99 0.27 2.81
N PRO A 183 6.99 0.88 1.61
CA PRO A 183 7.94 1.95 1.28
C PRO A 183 7.71 3.24 2.07
N LYS A 184 6.55 3.35 2.71
CA LYS A 184 6.17 4.48 3.58
C LYS A 184 6.40 4.21 5.06
N GLY A 185 6.92 3.03 5.44
CA GLY A 185 7.15 2.66 6.83
C GLY A 185 5.87 2.44 7.65
N LEU A 186 4.74 2.18 6.99
CA LEU A 186 3.45 1.95 7.66
C LEU A 186 3.33 0.51 8.18
N ASN A 187 2.38 0.28 9.10
CA ASN A 187 2.20 -1.02 9.74
C ASN A 187 0.80 -1.62 9.50
N PRO A 188 0.53 -2.15 8.28
CA PRO A 188 -0.74 -2.80 7.97
C PRO A 188 -0.97 -4.07 8.80
N GLY A 189 0.10 -4.78 9.19
CA GLY A 189 -0.02 -5.96 10.07
C GLY A 189 -0.66 -5.61 11.42
N LYS A 190 -0.25 -4.48 12.02
CA LYS A 190 -0.87 -3.96 13.25
C LYS A 190 -2.32 -3.57 13.03
N ALA A 191 -2.64 -2.83 11.95
CA ALA A 191 -4.02 -2.45 11.65
C ALA A 191 -4.95 -3.67 11.49
N ILE A 192 -4.50 -4.73 10.83
CA ILE A 192 -5.26 -5.98 10.72
C ILE A 192 -5.46 -6.65 12.09
N ALA A 193 -4.45 -6.62 12.96
CA ALA A 193 -4.59 -7.16 14.32
C ALA A 193 -5.64 -6.36 15.13
N GLU A 194 -5.69 -5.04 15.00
CA GLU A 194 -6.71 -4.21 15.64
C GLU A 194 -8.12 -4.49 15.08
N ILE A 195 -8.28 -4.70 13.76
CA ILE A 195 -9.55 -5.18 13.19
C ILE A 195 -9.98 -6.50 13.84
N LYS A 196 -9.06 -7.47 14.00
CA LYS A 196 -9.38 -8.76 14.61
C LYS A 196 -9.84 -8.62 16.06
N LYS A 197 -9.22 -7.71 16.85
CA LYS A 197 -9.67 -7.43 18.22
C LYS A 197 -11.10 -6.86 18.25
N LEU A 198 -11.43 -5.97 17.32
CA LEU A 198 -12.78 -5.42 17.17
C LEU A 198 -13.79 -6.50 16.77
N LEU A 199 -13.45 -7.37 15.80
CA LEU A 199 -14.32 -8.47 15.35
C LEU A 199 -14.54 -9.53 16.43
N ALA A 200 -13.53 -9.79 17.26
CA ALA A 200 -13.59 -10.73 18.38
C ALA A 200 -14.20 -10.12 19.66
N ASN A 201 -14.67 -8.86 19.61
CA ASN A 201 -15.18 -8.11 20.77
C ASN A 201 -14.18 -8.00 21.94
N LEU A 202 -12.88 -8.11 21.67
CA LEU A 202 -11.81 -7.86 22.66
C LEU A 202 -11.51 -6.36 22.83
N SER A 203 -12.04 -5.54 21.93
CA SER A 203 -11.97 -4.08 21.96
C SER A 203 -13.20 -3.50 21.25
N GLN A 204 -13.53 -2.25 21.53
CA GLN A 204 -14.58 -1.51 20.83
C GLN A 204 -14.05 -0.15 20.35
N LYS A 205 -14.65 0.39 19.30
CA LYS A 205 -14.37 1.77 18.86
C LYS A 205 -14.78 2.73 20.00
N PRO A 206 -13.87 3.57 20.53
CA PRO A 206 -14.23 4.58 21.51
C PRO A 206 -15.26 5.57 20.95
N GLN A 207 -16.07 6.15 21.84
CA GLN A 207 -16.91 7.29 21.44
C GLN A 207 -16.01 8.49 21.05
N PRO A 208 -16.46 9.36 20.13
CA PRO A 208 -15.73 10.58 19.79
C PRO A 208 -15.51 11.46 21.01
N ASP A 209 -14.30 12.02 21.16
CA ASP A 209 -13.97 12.87 22.31
C ASP A 209 -14.75 14.20 22.27
N LEU A 210 -14.99 14.70 21.06
CA LEU A 210 -15.83 15.86 20.81
C LEU A 210 -17.14 15.41 20.20
N THR A 211 -18.23 15.66 20.91
CA THR A 211 -19.57 15.61 20.36
C THR A 211 -20.03 17.02 20.05
N ALA A 212 -20.81 17.20 18.99
CA ALA A 212 -21.50 18.46 18.76
C ALA A 212 -22.57 18.60 19.86
N SER A 213 -22.23 19.25 20.97
CA SER A 213 -23.18 19.58 22.02
C SER A 213 -24.23 20.54 21.45
N GLY A 214 -25.49 20.09 21.39
CA GLY A 214 -26.63 20.95 21.04
C GLY A 214 -27.79 20.24 20.34
N SER A 215 -28.46 19.33 21.04
CA SER A 215 -29.91 19.11 20.93
C SER A 215 -30.38 18.31 22.14
N SER A 216 -30.44 18.99 23.29
CA SER A 216 -31.62 18.87 24.16
C SER A 216 -32.83 19.41 23.42
#